data_AF-F4T905-F1
#
_entry.id   AF-F4T905-F1
#
_cell.length_a   1.000
_cell.length_b   1.000
_cell.length_c   1.000
_cell.angle_alpha   90.00
_cell.angle_beta   90.00
_cell.angle_gamma   90.00
#
_symmetry.space_group_name_H-M   'P 1'
#
loop_
_entity.id
_entity.type
_entity.pdbx_description
1 polymer ?
#
loop_
_entity_poly.entity_id
_entity_poly.type
_entity_poly.pdbx_seq_one_letter_code
_entity_poly.pdbx_strand_id
1 'polypeptide(L)'
;MKLYRRRMQIEQNLRDEKSERFGFALRAGYSRSVGRMLVLSLLATLSTIVLWLIGYHAENKGLHLRYQANRIKTRRVISYLTLAENVLRHSPLILRRTVLSTVLNHLAKTIPEYGVGLLALIYG
;
A
#
# COMPACT_ATOMS: atom_id res chain seq x y z
N MET A 1 -22.43 -7.62 9.70
CA MET A 1 -21.21 -7.02 10.32
C MET A 1 -20.02 -6.80 9.37
N LYS A 2 -19.74 -7.65 8.38
CA LYS A 2 -18.58 -7.48 7.46
C LYS A 2 -18.58 -6.18 6.64
N LEU A 3 -19.75 -5.71 6.19
CA LEU A 3 -19.87 -4.50 5.35
C LEU A 3 -19.50 -3.21 6.11
N TYR A 4 -19.95 -3.10 7.37
CA TYR A 4 -19.67 -1.94 8.22
C TYR A 4 -18.18 -1.83 8.55
N ARG A 5 -17.53 -2.96 8.87
CA ARG A 5 -16.08 -3.02 9.10
C ARG A 5 -15.29 -2.57 7.85
N ARG A 6 -15.72 -2.99 6.66
CA ARG A 6 -15.08 -2.57 5.40
C ARG A 6 -15.25 -1.07 5.16
N ARG A 7 -16.44 -0.51 5.38
CA ARG A 7 -16.67 0.94 5.28
C ARG A 7 -15.76 1.73 6.22
N MET A 8 -15.68 1.32 7.48
CA MET A 8 -14.80 1.94 8.48
C MET A 8 -13.33 1.90 8.05
N GLN A 9 -12.88 0.78 7.47
CA GLN A 9 -11.50 0.62 7.01
C GLN A 9 -11.17 1.50 5.80
N ILE A 10 -12.11 1.64 4.86
CA ILE A 10 -11.98 2.55 3.72
C ILE A 10 -11.88 4.00 4.21
N GLU A 11 -12.74 4.38 5.14
CA GLU A 11 -12.73 5.74 5.68
C GLU A 11 -11.43 6.05 6.43
N GLN A 12 -10.93 5.11 7.23
CA GLN A 12 -9.65 5.25 7.91
C GLN A 12 -8.50 5.45 6.90
N ASN A 13 -8.44 4.64 5.84
CA ASN A 13 -7.43 4.79 4.79
C ASN A 13 -7.52 6.18 4.12
N LEU A 14 -8.73 6.69 3.84
CA LEU A 14 -8.93 8.02 3.28
C LEU A 14 -8.55 9.15 4.25
N ARG A 15 -8.71 8.95 5.56
CA ARG A 15 -8.24 9.90 6.59
C ARG A 15 -6.72 9.89 6.68
N ASP A 16 -6.10 8.71 6.63
CA ASP A 16 -4.65 8.55 6.70
C ASP A 16 -3.98 9.13 5.45
N GLU A 17 -4.53 8.94 4.25
CA GLU A 17 -4.02 9.54 3.00
C GLU A 17 -4.01 11.08 3.04
N LYS A 18 -5.01 11.68 3.69
CA LYS A 18 -5.14 13.12 3.92
C LYS A 18 -4.27 13.64 5.05
N SER A 19 -3.70 12.75 5.86
CA SER A 19 -2.85 13.09 7.01
C SER A 19 -1.54 13.68 6.52
N GLU A 20 -1.11 14.76 7.17
CA GLU A 20 0.14 15.45 6.87
C GLU A 20 1.37 14.67 7.38
N ARG A 21 1.21 13.97 8.50
CA ARG A 21 2.31 13.30 9.19
C ARG A 21 2.51 11.83 8.76
N PHE A 22 1.42 11.17 8.37
CA PHE A 22 1.40 9.73 8.12
C PHE A 22 0.88 9.34 6.73
N GLY A 23 0.59 10.34 5.88
CA GLY A 23 0.06 10.16 4.52
C GLY A 23 0.70 11.11 3.52
N PHE A 24 -0.04 11.44 2.46
CA PHE A 24 0.47 12.28 1.36
C PHE A 24 0.22 13.77 1.59
N ALA A 25 -0.13 14.18 2.80
CA ALA A 25 -0.37 15.57 3.17
C ALA A 25 -1.33 16.31 2.24
N LEU A 26 -2.35 15.61 1.72
CA LEU A 26 -3.30 16.20 0.77
C LEU A 26 -4.03 17.43 1.33
N ARG A 27 -4.11 17.57 2.66
CA ARG A 27 -4.63 18.78 3.35
C ARG A 27 -3.66 19.97 3.32
N ALA A 28 -2.36 19.74 3.28
CA ALA A 28 -1.33 20.79 3.29
C ALA A 28 -1.26 21.56 1.97
N GLY A 29 -1.83 21.01 0.88
CA GLY A 29 -1.84 21.68 -0.43
C GLY A 29 -2.78 22.90 -0.52
N TYR A 30 -3.63 23.16 0.49
CA TYR A 30 -4.63 24.25 0.57
C TYR A 30 -5.47 24.51 -0.71
N SER A 31 -5.48 23.56 -1.64
CA SER A 31 -6.04 23.74 -2.97
C SER A 31 -7.56 23.56 -2.91
N ARG A 32 -8.31 24.63 -3.17
CA ARG A 32 -9.78 24.62 -3.15
C ARG A 32 -10.43 24.20 -4.46
N SER A 33 -9.65 24.00 -5.53
CA SER A 33 -10.19 23.56 -6.82
C SER A 33 -10.32 22.04 -6.89
N VAL A 34 -11.52 21.58 -7.25
CA VAL A 34 -11.88 20.16 -7.37
C VAL A 34 -10.94 19.44 -8.34
N GLY A 35 -10.60 20.06 -9.48
CA GLY A 35 -9.69 19.49 -10.48
C GLY A 35 -8.30 19.19 -9.92
N ARG A 36 -7.72 20.07 -9.10
CA ARG A 36 -6.41 19.84 -8.47
C ARG A 36 -6.47 18.75 -7.42
N MET A 37 -7.54 18.69 -6.63
CA MET A 37 -7.73 17.61 -5.65
C MET A 37 -7.85 16.24 -6.32
N LEU A 38 -8.52 16.16 -7.48
CA LEU A 38 -8.60 14.92 -8.26
C LEU A 38 -7.23 14.44 -8.73
N VAL A 39 -6.42 15.32 -9.33
CA VAL A 39 -5.05 14.97 -9.76
C VAL A 39 -4.17 14.56 -8.59
N LEU A 40 -4.23 15.28 -7.46
CA LEU A 40 -3.47 14.92 -6.26
C LEU A 40 -3.91 13.57 -5.67
N SER A 41 -5.22 13.27 -5.67
CA SER A 41 -5.71 11.95 -5.24
C SER A 41 -5.29 10.83 -6.19
N LEU A 42 -5.22 11.10 -7.50
CA LEU A 42 -4.70 10.14 -8.47
C LEU A 42 -3.20 9.86 -8.22
N LEU A 43 -2.40 10.91 -8.00
CA LEU A 43 -0.98 10.74 -7.68
C LEU A 43 -0.77 10.03 -6.34
N ALA A 44 -1.57 10.33 -5.32
CA ALA A 44 -1.50 9.69 -4.02
C ALA A 44 -1.88 8.20 -4.10
N THR A 45 -2.92 7.84 -4.86
CA THR A 45 -3.29 6.44 -5.10
C THR A 45 -2.22 5.67 -5.86
N LEU A 46 -1.65 6.24 -6.93
CA LEU A 46 -0.53 5.63 -7.66
C LEU A 46 0.70 5.43 -6.75
N SER A 47 1.04 6.45 -5.96
CA SER A 47 2.15 6.37 -5.00
C SER A 47 1.90 5.31 -3.92
N THR A 48 0.66 5.20 -3.45
CA THR A 48 0.24 4.18 -2.50
C THR A 48 0.42 2.77 -3.07
N ILE A 49 0.05 2.55 -4.33
CA ILE A 49 0.24 1.27 -5.02
C ILE A 49 1.73 0.93 -5.09
N VAL A 50 2.58 1.88 -5.48
CA VAL A 50 4.03 1.68 -5.55
C VAL A 50 4.61 1.33 -4.19
N LEU A 51 4.25 2.08 -3.13
CA LEU A 51 4.68 1.77 -1.76
C LEU A 51 4.20 0.39 -1.30
N TRP A 52 2.96 0.03 -1.63
CA TRP A 52 2.42 -1.29 -1.31
C TRP A 52 3.24 -2.41 -1.97
N LEU A 53 3.62 -2.26 -3.23
CA LEU A 53 4.46 -3.23 -3.94
C LEU A 53 5.87 -3.36 -3.35
N ILE A 54 6.48 -2.23 -2.96
CA ILE A 54 7.80 -2.23 -2.31
C ILE A 54 7.71 -2.91 -0.95
N GLY A 55 6.69 -2.59 -0.16
CA GLY A 55 6.45 -3.19 1.15
C GLY A 55 6.19 -4.69 1.05
N TYR A 56 5.42 -5.12 0.06
CA TYR A 56 5.17 -6.52 -0.25
C TYR A 56 6.47 -7.26 -0.59
N HIS A 57 7.28 -6.71 -1.48
CA HIS A 57 8.58 -7.28 -1.83
C HIS A 57 9.55 -7.33 -0.65
N ALA A 58 9.58 -6.27 0.15
CA ALA A 58 10.40 -6.20 1.35
C ALA A 58 9.97 -7.26 2.39
N GLU A 59 8.66 -7.49 2.53
CA GLU A 59 8.14 -8.53 3.40
C GLU A 59 8.52 -9.93 2.91
N ASN A 60 8.37 -10.21 1.61
CA ASN A 60 8.76 -11.50 1.00
C ASN A 60 10.25 -11.80 1.17
N LYS A 61 11.09 -10.76 1.26
CA LYS A 61 12.52 -10.88 1.59
C LYS A 61 12.83 -11.00 3.09
N GLY A 62 11.81 -11.01 3.95
CA GLY A 62 11.96 -11.07 5.40
C GLY A 62 12.47 -9.77 6.03
N LEU A 63 12.55 -8.66 5.29
CA LEU A 63 13.10 -7.39 5.80
C LEU A 63 12.20 -6.77 6.87
N HIS A 64 10.90 -7.09 6.87
CA HIS A 64 9.93 -6.64 7.86
C HIS A 64 10.37 -6.94 9.31
N LEU A 65 11.07 -8.05 9.53
CA LEU A 65 11.58 -8.45 10.85
C LEU A 65 12.67 -7.50 11.39
N ARG A 66 13.39 -6.80 10.52
CA ARG A 66 14.43 -5.83 10.92
C ARG A 66 13.86 -4.48 11.36
N TYR A 67 12.67 -4.15 10.89
CA TYR A 67 11.97 -2.89 11.22
C TYR A 67 11.00 -3.05 12.39
N GLN A 68 10.83 -4.27 12.90
CA GLN A 68 9.92 -4.56 14.00
C GLN A 68 10.67 -4.67 15.33
N ALA A 69 10.31 -3.80 16.28
CA ALA A 69 10.85 -3.88 17.65
C ALA A 69 10.24 -5.03 18.47
N ASN A 70 9.00 -5.43 18.14
CA ASN A 70 8.26 -6.47 18.86
C ASN A 70 8.69 -7.88 18.45
N ARG A 71 8.87 -8.79 19.42
CA ARG A 71 9.20 -10.22 19.21
C ARG A 71 8.13 -11.06 18.51
N ILE A 72 6.94 -10.51 18.25
CA ILE A 72 5.82 -11.23 17.61
C ILE A 72 6.13 -11.44 16.11
N LYS A 73 6.49 -12.67 15.72
CA LYS A 73 6.78 -13.03 14.31
C LYS A 73 5.62 -13.75 13.60
N THR A 74 4.53 -14.03 14.33
CA THR A 74 3.40 -14.85 13.84
C THR A 74 2.43 -14.08 12.96
N ARG A 75 2.46 -12.74 13.00
CA ARG A 75 1.57 -11.89 12.22
C ARG A 75 2.28 -10.60 11.81
N ARG A 76 1.85 -10.03 10.69
CA ARG A 76 2.29 -8.71 10.24
C ARG A 76 1.88 -7.64 11.25
N VAL A 77 2.85 -6.88 11.75
CA VAL A 77 2.61 -5.77 12.70
C VAL A 77 2.68 -4.41 12.01
N ILE A 78 3.57 -4.25 11.03
CA ILE A 78 3.78 -3.00 10.29
C ILE A 78 3.06 -3.06 8.95
N SER A 79 2.39 -1.98 8.56
CA SER A 79 1.75 -1.89 7.24
C SER A 79 2.78 -1.93 6.11
N TYR A 80 2.40 -2.36 4.92
CA TYR A 80 3.32 -2.33 3.77
C TYR A 80 3.79 -0.92 3.43
N LEU A 81 2.94 0.10 3.58
CA LEU A 81 3.31 1.48 3.31
C LEU A 81 4.43 1.93 4.26
N THR A 82 4.24 1.70 5.56
CA THR A 82 5.23 2.08 6.59
C THR A 82 6.53 1.28 6.44
N LEU A 83 6.43 -0.02 6.10
CA LEU A 83 7.60 -0.84 5.81
C LEU A 83 8.35 -0.32 4.59
N ALA A 84 7.64 -0.01 3.50
CA ALA A 84 8.22 0.52 2.28
C ALA A 84 8.91 1.85 2.53
N GLU A 85 8.25 2.77 3.24
CA GLU A 85 8.83 4.07 3.58
C GLU A 85 10.12 3.91 4.40
N ASN A 86 10.13 3.04 5.41
CA ASN A 86 11.32 2.75 6.19
C ASN A 86 12.43 2.14 5.34
N VAL A 87 12.10 1.20 4.45
CA VAL A 87 13.07 0.61 3.52
C VAL A 87 13.66 1.65 2.57
N LEU A 88 12.84 2.55 2.04
CA LEU A 88 13.28 3.63 1.15
C LEU A 88 14.17 4.63 1.88
N ARG A 89 13.86 4.97 3.14
CA ARG A 89 14.71 5.84 3.99
C ARG A 89 16.10 5.27 4.21
N HIS A 90 16.22 3.95 4.39
CA HIS A 90 17.52 3.29 4.65
C HIS A 90 18.23 2.82 3.38
N SER A 91 17.51 2.63 2.27
CA SER A 91 18.06 2.06 1.03
C SER A 91 17.32 2.59 -0.20
N PRO A 92 17.54 3.85 -0.59
CA PRO A 92 16.80 4.49 -1.69
C PRO A 92 17.05 3.84 -3.06
N LEU A 93 18.19 3.17 -3.23
CA LEU A 93 18.57 2.49 -4.48
C LEU A 93 17.85 1.15 -4.72
N ILE A 94 17.07 0.65 -3.75
CA ILE A 94 16.23 -0.54 -3.94
C ILE A 94 15.27 -0.35 -5.11
N LEU A 95 14.80 0.88 -5.35
CA LEU A 95 13.94 1.25 -6.48
C LEU A 95 14.59 1.03 -7.85
N ARG A 96 15.90 1.27 -7.99
CA ARG A 96 16.64 1.02 -9.24
C ARG A 96 16.78 -0.46 -9.54
N ARG A 97 16.74 -1.30 -8.50
CA ARG A 97 16.95 -2.75 -8.59
C ARG A 97 15.65 -3.55 -8.49
N THR A 98 14.55 -2.93 -8.09
CA THR A 98 13.21 -3.51 -8.19
C THR A 98 12.83 -3.56 -9.65
N VAL A 99 13.24 -4.65 -10.25
CA VAL A 99 12.83 -5.09 -11.57
C VAL A 99 11.30 -5.12 -11.56
N LEU A 100 10.70 -4.08 -12.13
CA LEU A 100 9.25 -3.90 -12.25
C LEU A 100 8.60 -5.18 -12.81
N SER A 101 9.30 -5.89 -13.71
CA SER A 101 8.86 -7.16 -14.26
C SER A 101 8.80 -8.30 -13.24
N THR A 102 9.66 -8.39 -12.22
CA THR A 102 9.51 -9.42 -11.16
C THR A 102 8.28 -9.17 -10.30
N VAL A 103 8.01 -7.91 -9.97
CA VAL A 103 6.82 -7.54 -9.19
C VAL A 103 5.56 -7.76 -10.01
N LEU A 104 5.55 -7.32 -11.28
CA LEU A 104 4.44 -7.55 -12.22
C LEU A 104 4.22 -9.04 -12.48
N ASN A 105 5.27 -9.84 -12.62
CA ASN A 105 5.15 -11.29 -12.80
C ASN A 105 4.64 -11.98 -11.54
N HIS A 106 5.03 -11.53 -10.34
CA HIS A 106 4.48 -12.04 -9.09
C HIS A 106 3.01 -11.66 -8.90
N LEU A 107 2.64 -10.42 -9.23
CA LEU A 107 1.24 -9.97 -9.26
C LEU A 107 0.43 -10.79 -10.26
N ALA A 108 0.94 -10.97 -11.48
CA ALA A 108 0.29 -11.77 -12.51
C ALA A 108 0.15 -13.25 -12.10
N LYS A 109 0.97 -13.75 -11.17
CA LYS A 109 0.81 -15.08 -10.55
C LYS A 109 -0.18 -15.11 -9.39
N THR A 110 -0.29 -14.03 -8.61
CA THR A 110 -1.19 -13.95 -7.45
C THR A 110 -2.61 -13.51 -7.81
N ILE A 111 -2.78 -12.66 -8.83
CA ILE A 111 -4.08 -12.20 -9.32
C ILE A 111 -4.95 -13.32 -9.91
N PRO A 112 -4.47 -14.32 -10.69
CA PRO A 112 -5.33 -15.38 -11.21
C PRO A 112 -5.99 -16.18 -10.09
N GLU A 113 -5.33 -16.39 -8.94
CA GLU A 113 -5.92 -17.10 -7.79
C GLU A 113 -7.12 -16.36 -7.18
N TYR A 114 -7.12 -15.02 -7.19
CA TYR A 114 -8.26 -14.22 -6.72
C TYR A 114 -9.29 -13.93 -7.80
N GLY A 115 -8.90 -13.91 -9.09
CA GLY A 115 -9.81 -13.67 -10.22
C GLY A 115 -10.86 -14.77 -10.37
N VAL A 116 -10.47 -16.04 -10.23
CA VAL A 116 -11.44 -17.16 -10.28
C VAL A 116 -12.39 -17.12 -9.08
N GLY A 117 -11.89 -16.77 -7.89
CA GLY A 117 -12.72 -16.64 -6.68
C GLY A 117 -13.66 -15.43 -6.69
N LEU A 118 -13.26 -14.31 -7.30
CA LEU A 118 -14.10 -13.12 -7.43
C LEU A 118 -15.19 -13.31 -8.48
N LEU A 119 -14.87 -13.98 -9.60
CA LEU A 119 -15.85 -14.36 -10.62
C LEU A 119 -16.85 -15.39 -10.08
N ALA A 120 -16.41 -16.37 -9.29
CA ALA A 120 -17.30 -17.32 -8.63
C ALA A 120 -18.23 -16.68 -7.58
N LEU A 121 -17.86 -15.53 -7.00
CA LEU A 121 -18.70 -14.77 -6.06
C LEU A 121 -19.65 -13.77 -6.76
N ILE A 122 -19.43 -13.47 -8.04
CA ILE A 122 -20.28 -12.56 -8.84
C ILE A 122 -21.26 -13.36 -9.70
N TYR A 123 -20.86 -14.55 -10.16
CA TYR A 123 -21.66 -15.45 -11.00
C TYR A 123 -22.26 -16.66 -10.25
N GLY A 124 -22.17 -16.68 -8.92
CA GLY A 124 -22.74 -17.70 -8.03
C GLY A 124 -23.92 -17.17 -7.24
#